data_AF-A0A0K9XXD3-F1
#
_entry.id   AF-A0A0K9XXD3-F1
#
_cell.length_a   1.000
_cell.length_b   1.000
_cell.length_c   1.000
_cell.angle_alpha   90.00
_cell.angle_beta   90.00
_cell.angle_gamma   90.00
#
_symmetry.space_group_name_H-M   'P 1'
#
loop_
_entity.id
_entity.type
_entity.pdbx_description
1 polymer ?
#
loop_
_entity_poly.entity_id
_entity_poly.type
_entity_poly.pdbx_seq_one_letter_code
_entity_poly.pdbx_strand_id
1 'polypeptide(L)'
;MNSATKIQLDELVGKRVHFNKQNIKIEKYKEIGGSICVVTNLRTLQFFAEEIQEKFLDIISDEKEAGTFEPPTAIEKHAFVALPSENTTVKESLLDALKKVKEDPNYVNQAKSICLIANAIVDIQKTEIEMIRLQKDI
;
A
#
# COMPACT_ATOMS: atom_id res chain seq x y z
N MET A 1 6.22 12.87 6.71
CA MET A 1 7.34 12.79 5.74
C MET A 1 8.41 13.88 5.98
N ASN A 2 9.70 13.59 5.80
CA ASN A 2 10.78 14.60 5.88
C ASN A 2 10.78 15.54 4.66
N SER A 3 11.09 16.82 4.85
CA SER A 3 11.04 17.84 3.78
C SER A 3 12.01 17.53 2.63
N ALA A 4 13.14 16.89 2.88
CA ALA A 4 14.11 16.50 1.85
C ALA A 4 13.57 15.42 0.90
N THR A 5 12.95 14.36 1.46
CA THR A 5 12.30 13.28 0.70
C THR A 5 11.20 13.82 -0.22
N LYS A 6 10.47 14.86 0.24
CA LYS A 6 9.43 15.52 -0.56
C LYS A 6 10.00 16.19 -1.81
N ILE A 7 11.06 16.97 -1.64
CA ILE A 7 11.71 17.69 -2.73
C ILE A 7 12.25 16.71 -3.77
N GLN A 8 12.90 15.63 -3.33
CA GLN A 8 13.41 14.60 -4.24
C GLN A 8 12.29 13.90 -5.03
N LEU A 9 11.18 13.54 -4.36
CA LEU A 9 10.04 12.94 -5.06
C LEU A 9 9.39 13.92 -6.03
N ASP A 10 9.24 15.20 -5.66
CA ASP A 10 8.71 16.25 -6.54
C ASP A 10 9.57 16.40 -7.81
N GLU A 11 10.89 16.34 -7.70
CA GLU A 11 11.83 16.40 -8.83
C GLU A 11 11.78 15.17 -9.74
N LEU A 12 11.33 14.02 -9.22
CA LEU A 12 11.25 12.75 -9.94
C LEU A 12 9.91 12.57 -10.66
N VAL A 13 8.87 13.31 -10.25
CA VAL A 13 7.57 13.29 -10.93
C VAL A 13 7.72 13.71 -12.39
N GLY A 14 7.22 12.88 -13.29
CA GLY A 14 7.30 13.04 -14.74
C GLY A 14 8.55 12.44 -15.39
N LYS A 15 9.60 12.11 -14.62
CA LYS A 15 10.84 11.53 -15.14
C LYS A 15 10.75 10.02 -15.31
N ARG A 16 11.58 9.51 -16.23
CA ARG A 16 11.85 8.07 -16.39
C ARG A 16 13.12 7.72 -15.64
N VAL A 17 13.03 6.74 -14.77
CA VAL A 17 14.14 6.25 -13.96
C VAL A 17 14.21 4.73 -14.05
N HIS A 18 15.41 4.19 -13.92
CA HIS A 18 15.62 2.76 -13.82
C HIS A 18 15.57 2.33 -12.36
N PHE A 19 14.56 1.54 -12.00
CA PHE A 19 14.35 0.99 -10.68
C PHE A 19 14.14 -0.52 -10.75
N ASN A 20 14.90 -1.27 -9.96
CA ASN A 20 14.72 -2.72 -9.78
C ASN A 20 14.66 -3.51 -11.11
N LYS A 21 15.63 -3.23 -11.99
CA LYS A 21 15.78 -3.80 -13.35
C LYS A 21 14.74 -3.33 -14.38
N GLN A 22 13.95 -2.30 -14.08
CA GLN A 22 12.89 -1.80 -14.96
C GLN A 22 12.99 -0.29 -15.14
N ASN A 23 12.73 0.21 -16.35
CA ASN A 23 12.52 1.64 -16.55
C ASN A 23 11.07 1.97 -16.21
N ILE A 24 10.89 2.78 -15.17
CA ILE A 24 9.62 3.27 -14.69
C ILE A 24 9.53 4.77 -14.95
N LYS A 25 8.37 5.23 -15.40
CA LYS A 25 8.03 6.66 -15.40
C LYS A 25 7.26 6.93 -14.11
N ILE A 26 7.76 7.84 -13.30
CA ILE A 26 7.04 8.26 -12.08
C ILE A 26 5.99 9.29 -12.49
N GLU A 27 4.73 9.05 -12.16
CA GLU A 27 3.59 9.88 -12.60
C GLU A 27 3.10 10.80 -11.49
N LYS A 28 3.00 10.28 -10.28
CA LYS A 28 2.59 11.03 -9.08
C LYS A 28 3.03 10.27 -7.83
N TYR A 29 3.02 10.92 -6.67
CA TYR A 29 3.15 10.23 -5.39
C TYR A 29 2.16 10.82 -4.39
N LYS A 30 1.79 10.04 -3.36
CA LYS A 30 0.88 10.47 -2.30
C LYS A 30 1.22 9.77 -0.99
N GLU A 31 1.10 10.47 0.12
CA GLU A 31 1.14 9.86 1.45
C GLU A 31 -0.26 9.35 1.83
N ILE A 32 -0.38 8.05 2.14
CA ILE A 32 -1.63 7.37 2.50
C ILE A 32 -1.34 6.50 3.72
N GLY A 33 -2.06 6.75 4.83
CA GLY A 33 -1.94 5.92 6.04
C GLY A 33 -0.52 5.83 6.62
N GLY A 34 0.30 6.89 6.48
CA GLY A 34 1.70 6.90 6.91
C GLY A 34 2.68 6.18 5.97
N SER A 35 2.19 5.60 4.87
CA SER A 35 3.01 5.08 3.77
C SER A 35 3.10 6.11 2.65
N ILE A 36 4.23 6.11 1.93
CA ILE A 36 4.43 6.87 0.71
C ILE A 36 4.18 5.96 -0.49
N CYS A 37 3.15 6.28 -1.27
CA CYS A 37 2.77 5.55 -2.46
C CYS A 37 3.30 6.30 -3.69
N VAL A 38 4.25 5.71 -4.40
CA VAL A 38 4.81 6.23 -5.66
C VAL A 38 4.10 5.55 -6.82
N VAL A 39 3.37 6.33 -7.62
CA VAL A 39 2.65 5.85 -8.80
C VAL A 39 3.56 5.93 -10.01
N THR A 40 3.68 4.82 -10.72
CA THR A 40 4.44 4.73 -11.97
C THR A 40 3.57 4.24 -13.11
N ASN A 41 4.03 4.41 -14.34
CA ASN A 41 3.37 3.90 -15.55
C ASN A 41 3.18 2.37 -15.56
N LEU A 42 3.89 1.63 -14.70
CA LEU A 42 3.80 0.17 -14.61
C LEU A 42 2.98 -0.29 -13.40
N ARG A 43 3.18 0.35 -12.24
CA ARG A 43 2.59 -0.04 -10.96
C ARG A 43 2.68 1.06 -9.92
N THR A 44 1.95 0.92 -8.82
CA THR A 44 2.20 1.71 -7.60
C THR A 44 3.16 0.96 -6.69
N LEU A 45 4.18 1.66 -6.20
CA LEU A 45 5.12 1.19 -5.19
C LEU A 45 4.73 1.79 -3.85
N GLN A 46 4.71 0.99 -2.79
CA GLN A 46 4.42 1.43 -1.44
C GLN A 46 5.68 1.31 -0.59
N PHE A 47 6.01 2.38 0.13
CA PHE A 47 7.13 2.41 1.07
C PHE A 47 6.69 3.01 2.39
N PHE A 48 7.25 2.51 3.49
CA PHE A 48 7.19 3.27 4.75
C PHE A 48 8.03 4.54 4.63
N ALA A 49 7.65 5.58 5.36
CA ALA A 49 8.35 6.87 5.32
C ALA A 49 9.84 6.75 5.67
N GLU A 50 10.20 5.77 6.50
CA GLU A 50 11.57 5.50 6.94
C GLU A 50 12.38 4.72 5.89
N GLU A 51 11.72 3.92 5.05
CA GLU A 51 12.38 3.00 4.13
C GLU A 51 12.52 3.55 2.71
N ILE A 52 11.75 4.57 2.35
CA ILE A 52 11.73 5.09 0.98
C ILE A 52 13.10 5.61 0.51
N GLN A 53 13.92 6.11 1.43
CA GLN A 53 15.26 6.61 1.09
C GLN A 53 16.12 5.45 0.58
N GLU A 54 16.34 4.45 1.44
CA GLU A 54 17.22 3.31 1.14
C GLU A 54 16.63 2.38 0.07
N LYS A 55 15.32 2.12 0.08
CA LYS A 55 14.68 1.13 -0.81
C LYS A 55 14.25 1.69 -2.16
N PHE A 56 14.21 3.01 -2.32
CA PHE A 56 13.76 3.64 -3.56
C PHE A 56 14.74 4.70 -4.03
N LEU A 57 14.88 5.81 -3.29
CA LEU A 57 15.61 7.00 -3.75
C LEU A 57 17.11 6.76 -3.97
N ASP A 58 17.72 5.89 -3.17
CA ASP A 58 19.15 5.57 -3.30
C ASP A 58 19.43 4.52 -4.41
N ILE A 59 18.40 3.80 -4.85
CA ILE A 59 18.52 2.68 -5.80
C ILE A 59 18.10 3.09 -7.23
N ILE A 60 17.27 4.12 -7.35
CA ILE A 60 16.90 4.65 -8.67
C ILE A 60 18.15 5.19 -9.39
N SER A 61 18.20 4.92 -10.69
CA SER A 61 19.24 5.42 -11.59
C SER A 61 18.61 6.00 -12.85
N ASP A 62 19.40 6.65 -13.70
CA ASP A 62 18.92 7.13 -14.99
C ASP A 62 18.41 5.98 -15.87
N GLU A 63 17.53 6.31 -16.83
CA GLU A 63 16.93 5.35 -17.77
C GLU A 63 18.02 4.51 -18.48
N LYS A 64 17.92 3.18 -18.42
CA LYS A 64 18.85 2.26 -19.11
C LYS A 64 18.29 1.86 -20.48
N GLU A 65 19.15 1.48 -21.43
CA GLU A 65 18.69 1.14 -22.79
C GLU A 65 17.62 0.03 -22.83
N ALA A 66 16.61 0.23 -23.67
CA ALA A 66 15.46 -0.67 -23.81
C ALA A 66 15.86 -1.93 -24.59
N GLY A 67 16.28 -2.99 -23.88
CA GLY A 67 16.60 -4.27 -24.52
C GLY A 67 16.65 -5.49 -23.60
N THR A 68 16.65 -5.32 -22.27
CA THR A 68 16.78 -6.42 -21.30
C THR A 68 15.49 -6.72 -20.54
N PHE A 69 14.34 -6.35 -21.08
CA PHE A 69 13.09 -6.25 -20.31
C PHE A 69 12.01 -7.19 -20.82
N GLU A 70 11.49 -8.03 -19.93
CA GLU A 70 10.20 -8.68 -20.08
C GLU A 70 9.14 -7.83 -19.35
N PRO A 71 8.10 -7.34 -20.05
CA PRO A 71 7.04 -6.60 -19.41
C PRO A 71 6.29 -7.47 -18.38
N PRO A 72 5.89 -6.92 -17.22
CA PRO A 72 5.12 -7.65 -16.24
C PRO A 72 3.81 -8.13 -16.88
N THR A 73 3.51 -9.39 -16.63
CA THR A 73 2.32 -10.08 -17.12
C THR A 73 1.05 -9.39 -16.63
N ALA A 74 -0.06 -9.55 -17.36
CA ALA A 74 -1.35 -8.97 -16.96
C ALA A 74 -1.79 -9.41 -15.54
N ILE A 75 -1.33 -10.57 -15.07
CA ILE A 75 -1.57 -11.10 -13.73
C ILE A 75 -0.84 -10.25 -12.68
N GLU A 76 0.41 -9.88 -12.92
CA GLU A 76 1.20 -9.03 -12.02
C GLU A 76 0.65 -7.59 -11.96
N LYS A 77 0.00 -7.12 -13.02
CA LYS A 77 -0.69 -5.82 -13.05
C LYS A 77 -1.97 -5.79 -12.21
N HIS A 78 -2.61 -6.95 -11.98
CA HIS A 78 -3.91 -7.06 -11.32
C HIS A 78 -3.87 -7.80 -9.98
N ALA A 79 -2.69 -8.18 -9.48
CA ALA A 79 -2.53 -9.04 -8.31
C ALA A 79 -3.05 -8.45 -6.97
N PHE A 80 -3.54 -7.21 -6.92
CA PHE A 80 -3.95 -6.57 -5.66
C PHE A 80 -5.31 -5.90 -5.70
N VAL A 81 -6.33 -6.51 -6.32
CA VAL A 81 -7.72 -6.04 -6.15
C VAL A 81 -8.72 -7.20 -6.12
N ALA A 82 -8.64 -8.05 -5.10
CA ALA A 82 -9.83 -8.75 -4.63
C ALA A 82 -10.13 -8.20 -3.23
N LEU A 83 -11.33 -7.64 -3.03
CA LEU A 83 -11.82 -7.39 -1.66
C LEU A 83 -11.76 -8.74 -0.94
N PRO A 84 -10.93 -8.89 0.09
CA PRO A 84 -10.60 -10.21 0.58
C PRO A 84 -11.84 -10.82 1.24
N SER A 85 -12.07 -12.10 0.98
CA SER A 85 -13.06 -12.92 1.70
C SER A 85 -12.88 -12.82 3.23
N GLU A 86 -11.69 -12.44 3.67
CA GLU A 86 -11.33 -12.11 5.05
C GLU A 86 -12.23 -11.03 5.68
N ASN A 87 -12.83 -10.11 4.90
CA ASN A 87 -13.76 -9.11 5.43
C ASN A 87 -14.99 -9.75 6.06
N THR A 88 -15.48 -10.81 5.41
CA THR A 88 -16.61 -11.59 5.91
C THR A 88 -16.21 -12.31 7.19
N THR A 89 -15.02 -12.91 7.22
CA THR A 89 -14.48 -13.62 8.39
C THR A 89 -14.23 -12.69 9.60
N VAL A 90 -13.72 -11.48 9.36
CA VAL A 90 -13.51 -10.46 10.41
C VAL A 90 -14.87 -10.00 10.97
N LYS A 91 -15.85 -9.76 10.10
CA LYS A 91 -17.21 -9.40 10.50
C LYS A 91 -17.86 -10.50 11.35
N GLU A 92 -17.76 -11.75 10.92
CA GLU A 92 -18.28 -12.90 11.65
C GLU A 92 -17.61 -13.04 13.03
N SER A 93 -16.29 -12.90 13.08
CA SER A 93 -15.52 -12.96 14.33
C SER A 93 -15.91 -11.85 15.32
N LEU A 94 -16.18 -10.64 14.83
CA LEU A 94 -16.66 -9.53 15.65
C LEU A 94 -18.07 -9.78 16.20
N LEU A 95 -18.97 -10.33 15.37
CA LEU A 95 -20.33 -10.67 15.80
C LEU A 95 -20.31 -11.77 16.86
N ASP A 96 -19.42 -12.76 16.74
CA ASP A 96 -19.27 -13.81 17.74
C ASP A 96 -18.61 -13.30 19.03
N ALA A 97 -17.66 -12.36 18.95
CA ALA A 97 -17.13 -11.70 20.14
C ALA A 97 -18.22 -10.92 20.89
N LEU A 98 -19.13 -10.24 20.18
CA LEU A 98 -20.27 -9.55 20.79
C LEU A 98 -21.23 -10.50 21.50
N LYS A 99 -21.49 -11.70 20.94
CA LYS A 99 -22.30 -12.72 21.63
C LYS A 99 -21.63 -13.17 22.92
N LYS A 100 -20.32 -13.45 22.89
CA LYS A 100 -19.56 -13.89 24.08
C LYS A 100 -19.52 -12.84 25.18
N VAL A 101 -19.42 -11.55 24.86
CA VAL A 101 -19.52 -10.46 25.86
C VAL A 101 -20.88 -10.44 26.55
N LYS A 102 -21.96 -10.74 25.81
CA LYS A 102 -23.31 -10.79 26.36
C LYS A 102 -23.49 -11.96 27.33
N GLU A 103 -22.81 -13.07 27.09
CA GLU A 103 -22.90 -14.30 27.88
C GLU A 103 -21.92 -14.35 29.05
N ASP A 104 -20.72 -13.77 28.91
CA ASP A 104 -19.67 -13.72 29.93
C ASP A 104 -19.11 -12.30 30.12
N PRO A 105 -19.41 -11.63 31.24
CA PRO A 105 -18.85 -10.32 31.59
C PRO A 105 -17.31 -10.30 31.69
N ASN A 106 -16.66 -11.44 31.94
CA ASN A 106 -15.20 -11.51 32.00
C ASN A 106 -14.56 -11.46 30.60
N TYR A 107 -15.33 -11.72 29.55
CA TYR A 107 -14.88 -11.66 28.16
C TYR A 107 -14.66 -10.23 27.65
N VAL A 108 -15.10 -9.20 28.40
CA VAL A 108 -15.01 -7.79 28.01
C VAL A 108 -13.57 -7.36 27.67
N ASN A 109 -12.57 -7.86 28.40
CA ASN A 109 -11.17 -7.52 28.13
C ASN A 109 -10.67 -8.10 26.80
N GLN A 110 -11.08 -9.33 26.47
CA GLN A 110 -10.74 -9.97 25.19
C GLN A 110 -11.46 -9.31 24.04
N ALA A 111 -12.72 -8.92 24.23
CA ALA A 111 -13.49 -8.17 23.23
C ALA A 111 -12.88 -6.79 22.93
N LYS A 112 -12.35 -6.08 23.93
CA LYS A 112 -11.59 -4.84 23.70
C LYS A 112 -10.39 -5.07 22.80
N SER A 113 -9.60 -6.11 23.04
CA SER A 113 -8.46 -6.47 22.20
C SER A 113 -8.87 -6.83 20.78
N ILE A 114 -9.96 -7.58 20.61
CA ILE A 114 -10.51 -7.93 19.29
C ILE A 114 -10.94 -6.67 18.53
N CYS A 115 -11.62 -5.72 19.19
CA CYS A 115 -12.01 -4.45 18.58
C CYS A 115 -10.80 -3.62 18.13
N LEU A 116 -9.72 -3.59 18.92
CA LEU A 116 -8.49 -2.89 18.56
C LEU A 116 -7.84 -3.49 17.31
N ILE A 117 -7.75 -4.82 17.25
CA ILE A 117 -7.21 -5.53 16.09
C ILE A 117 -8.09 -5.30 14.85
N ALA A 118 -9.41 -5.38 15.00
CA ALA A 118 -10.34 -5.13 13.91
C ALA A 118 -10.25 -3.70 13.36
N ASN A 119 -10.09 -2.70 14.23
CA ASN A 119 -9.86 -1.33 13.78
C ASN A 119 -8.58 -1.20 12.96
N ALA A 120 -7.48 -1.85 13.40
CA ALA A 120 -6.23 -1.88 12.63
C ALA A 120 -6.43 -2.53 11.25
N ILE A 121 -7.18 -3.64 11.17
CA ILE A 121 -7.51 -4.29 9.89
C ILE A 121 -8.34 -3.36 8.99
N VAL A 122 -9.33 -2.67 9.55
CA VAL A 122 -10.15 -1.71 8.80
C VAL A 122 -9.31 -0.57 8.24
N ASP A 123 -8.33 -0.06 8.99
CA ASP A 123 -7.47 1.02 8.53
C ASP A 123 -6.48 0.56 7.45
N ILE A 124 -6.00 -0.68 7.51
CA ILE A 124 -5.25 -1.33 6.42
C ILE A 124 -6.13 -1.38 5.16
N GLN A 125 -7.39 -1.83 5.27
CA GLN A 125 -8.29 -1.93 4.12
C GLN A 125 -8.66 -0.58 3.52
N LYS A 126 -8.84 0.46 4.34
CA LYS A 126 -9.04 1.83 3.83
C LYS A 126 -7.83 2.28 3.02
N THR A 127 -6.62 2.01 3.51
CA THR A 127 -5.36 2.32 2.82
C THR A 127 -5.29 1.59 1.48
N GLU A 128 -5.63 0.31 1.44
CA GLU A 128 -5.70 -0.47 0.19
C GLU A 128 -6.72 0.11 -0.80
N ILE A 129 -7.93 0.47 -0.34
CA ILE A 129 -8.96 1.08 -1.19
C ILE A 129 -8.49 2.43 -1.76
N GLU A 130 -7.81 3.24 -0.95
CA GLU A 130 -7.24 4.51 -1.43
C GLU A 130 -6.14 4.30 -2.47
N MET A 131 -5.29 3.28 -2.29
CA MET A 131 -4.31 2.90 -3.31
C MET A 131 -4.96 2.46 -4.62
N ILE A 132 -6.03 1.66 -4.55
CA ILE A 132 -6.80 1.23 -5.72
C ILE A 132 -7.42 2.42 -6.45
N ARG A 133 -7.99 3.38 -5.72
CA ARG A 133 -8.54 4.62 -6.32
C ARG A 133 -7.46 5.43 -7.00
N LEU A 134 -6.30 5.58 -6.36
CA LEU A 134 -5.16 6.32 -6.90
C LEU A 134 -4.70 5.77 -8.26
N GLN A 135 -4.77 4.45 -8.45
CA GLN A 135 -4.46 3.77 -9.72
C GLN A 135 -5.54 3.93 -10.79
N LYS A 136 -6.83 3.94 -10.41
CA LYS A 136 -7.94 4.10 -11.36
C LYS A 136 -8.07 5.53 -11.89
N ASP A 137 -7.57 6.52 -11.16
CA ASP A 137 -7.51 7.94 -11.57
C ASP A 137 -6.27 8.23 -12.45
N ILE A 138 -5.86 7.27 -13.30
CA ILE A 138 -4.79 7.36 -14.31
C ILE A 138 -5.41 6.93 -15.64
#